data_AF-A0A972HF59-F1
#
_entry.id   AF-A0A972HF59-F1
#
_cell.length_a   1.000
_cell.length_b   1.000
_cell.length_c   1.000
_cell.angle_alpha   90.00
_cell.angle_beta   90.00
_cell.angle_gamma   90.00
#
_symmetry.space_group_name_H-M   'P 1'
#
loop_
_entity.id
_entity.type
_entity.pdbx_description
1 polymer ?
#
loop_
_entity_poly.entity_id
_entity_poly.type
_entity_poly.pdbx_seq_one_letter_code
_entity_poly.pdbx_strand_id
1 'polypeptide(L)'
;MEPFKNLFSPELVHTLGAHLQGQLDEFDRERFEQSILAELESLELKERAQLIADQVHLVLPTSSEERFANLLAILHPEEGNVVADSDADGIRGWGVMPLTMVVGQHGIEDFDAALDVLKQMTKRSSSEVAVRYLLLADQPRALAIMGEWIRDPSEHVRRLVSEGTRPRLPWAMQLPQLIADPSPVLPLLEALRDDPEEYVRRSVANHLN
;
A
#
# COMPACT_ATOMS: atom_id res chain seq x y z
N MET A 1 5.76 -27.05 -1.83
CA MET A 1 5.17 -25.78 -1.39
C MET A 1 5.82 -24.70 -2.23
N GLU A 2 5.05 -23.90 -2.94
CA GLU A 2 5.59 -22.86 -3.81
C GLU A 2 6.24 -21.73 -2.97
N PRO A 3 7.40 -21.18 -3.36
CA PRO A 3 8.03 -20.08 -2.63
C PRO A 3 7.15 -18.83 -2.58
N PHE A 4 7.04 -18.23 -1.40
CA PHE A 4 6.23 -17.01 -1.18
C PHE A 4 6.62 -15.83 -2.08
N LYS A 5 7.89 -15.75 -2.52
CA LYS A 5 8.35 -14.74 -3.48
C LYS A 5 7.68 -14.81 -4.85
N ASN A 6 7.09 -15.95 -5.20
CA ASN A 6 6.36 -16.12 -6.46
C ASN A 6 4.99 -15.46 -6.46
N LEU A 7 4.54 -14.84 -5.35
CA LEU A 7 3.39 -13.94 -5.38
C LEU A 7 3.66 -12.69 -6.23
N PHE A 8 4.95 -12.33 -6.41
CA PHE A 8 5.41 -11.44 -7.46
C PHE A 8 5.88 -12.27 -8.66
N SER A 9 4.93 -12.73 -9.46
CA SER A 9 5.13 -13.63 -10.58
C SER A 9 5.20 -12.91 -11.93
N PRO A 10 5.65 -13.58 -13.00
CA PRO A 10 5.50 -13.08 -14.36
C PRO A 10 4.05 -12.73 -14.72
N GLU A 11 3.08 -13.53 -14.31
CA GLU A 11 1.66 -13.28 -14.55
C GLU A 11 1.17 -11.98 -13.90
N LEU A 12 1.64 -11.68 -12.68
CA LEU A 12 1.35 -10.40 -12.04
C LEU A 12 1.95 -9.22 -12.83
N VAL A 13 3.20 -9.37 -13.30
CA VAL A 13 3.87 -8.36 -14.14
C VAL A 13 3.08 -8.11 -15.43
N HIS A 14 2.63 -9.17 -16.10
CA HIS A 14 1.79 -9.05 -17.29
C HIS A 14 0.44 -8.39 -17.00
N THR A 15 -0.16 -8.69 -15.85
CA THR A 15 -1.44 -8.10 -15.42
C THR A 15 -1.28 -6.60 -15.15
N LEU A 16 -0.23 -6.20 -14.44
CA LEU A 16 0.12 -4.79 -14.24
C LEU A 16 0.39 -4.06 -15.56
N GLY A 17 1.18 -4.67 -16.46
CA GLY A 17 1.45 -4.13 -17.79
C GLY A 17 0.19 -3.91 -18.62
N ALA A 18 -0.76 -4.85 -18.58
CA ALA A 18 -2.04 -4.72 -19.28
C ALA A 18 -2.89 -3.55 -18.75
N HIS A 19 -2.99 -3.40 -17.42
CA HIS A 19 -3.75 -2.31 -16.81
C HIS A 19 -3.10 -0.94 -17.05
N LEU A 20 -1.78 -0.84 -16.92
CA LEU A 20 -1.05 0.40 -17.20
C LEU A 20 -1.18 0.81 -18.67
N GLN A 21 -1.16 -0.14 -19.61
CA GLN A 21 -1.40 0.13 -21.02
C GLN A 21 -2.79 0.70 -21.30
N GLY A 22 -3.79 0.37 -20.48
CA GLY A 22 -5.13 0.95 -20.58
C GLY A 22 -5.24 2.38 -20.04
N GLN A 23 -4.26 2.86 -19.26
CA GLN A 23 -4.31 4.17 -18.59
C GLN A 23 -3.28 5.17 -19.14
N LEU A 24 -2.12 4.70 -19.60
CA LEU A 24 -0.99 5.54 -19.98
C LEU A 24 -0.88 5.69 -21.51
N ASP A 25 -0.80 6.95 -21.95
CA ASP A 25 -0.48 7.28 -23.33
C ASP A 25 0.97 6.89 -23.66
N GLU A 26 1.20 6.40 -24.88
CA GLU A 26 2.54 6.01 -25.40
C GLU A 26 3.32 5.01 -24.52
N PHE A 27 2.62 4.20 -23.72
CA PHE A 27 3.24 3.20 -22.84
C PHE A 27 3.82 1.98 -23.59
N ASP A 28 5.13 1.82 -23.52
CA ASP A 28 5.86 0.64 -24.03
C ASP A 28 5.77 -0.52 -23.04
N ARG A 29 4.64 -1.25 -23.11
CA ARG A 29 4.35 -2.41 -22.27
C ARG A 29 5.41 -3.50 -22.37
N GLU A 30 5.88 -3.80 -23.58
CA GLU A 30 6.84 -4.87 -23.80
C GLU A 30 8.15 -4.55 -23.07
N ARG A 31 8.65 -3.32 -23.20
CA ARG A 31 9.85 -2.88 -22.50
C ARG A 31 9.69 -2.88 -20.99
N PHE A 32 8.54 -2.43 -20.47
CA PHE A 32 8.22 -2.46 -19.05
C PHE A 32 8.29 -3.90 -18.49
N GLU A 33 7.59 -4.83 -19.14
CA GLU A 33 7.55 -6.23 -18.70
C GLU A 33 8.95 -6.87 -18.79
N GLN A 34 9.68 -6.68 -19.90
CA GLN A 34 11.02 -7.24 -20.08
C GLN A 34 12.02 -6.75 -19.03
N SER A 35 11.94 -5.48 -18.65
CA SER A 35 12.83 -4.87 -17.66
C SER A 35 12.64 -5.49 -16.27
N ILE A 36 11.42 -5.94 -15.94
CA ILE A 36 11.14 -6.64 -14.67
C ILE A 36 11.51 -8.12 -14.78
N LEU A 37 11.03 -8.80 -15.83
CA LEU A 37 11.15 -10.24 -16.00
C LEU A 37 12.60 -10.71 -16.14
N ALA A 38 13.48 -9.87 -16.69
CA ALA A 38 14.91 -10.16 -16.83
C ALA A 38 15.63 -10.34 -15.48
N GLU A 39 15.14 -9.70 -14.42
CA GLU A 39 15.79 -9.73 -13.10
C GLU A 39 15.01 -10.57 -12.06
N LEU A 40 13.69 -10.69 -12.24
CA LEU A 40 12.74 -11.21 -11.25
C LEU A 40 13.12 -12.57 -10.64
N GLU A 41 13.62 -13.51 -11.44
CA GLU A 41 13.97 -14.87 -10.98
C GLU A 41 15.04 -14.83 -9.88
N SER A 42 16.04 -13.95 -10.04
CA SER A 42 17.19 -13.83 -9.14
C SER A 42 16.88 -13.18 -7.80
N LEU A 43 15.75 -12.48 -7.69
CA LEU A 43 15.39 -11.65 -6.54
C LEU A 43 14.56 -12.39 -5.49
N GLU A 44 14.67 -11.93 -4.24
CA GLU A 44 13.82 -12.35 -3.13
C GLU A 44 12.59 -11.44 -2.97
N LEU A 45 11.63 -11.84 -2.12
CA LEU A 45 10.28 -11.25 -2.03
C LEU A 45 10.23 -9.72 -2.09
N LYS A 46 10.99 -9.04 -1.21
CA LYS A 46 10.95 -7.57 -1.12
C LYS A 46 11.64 -6.89 -2.29
N GLU A 47 12.70 -7.50 -2.81
CA GLU A 47 13.44 -6.99 -3.96
C GLU A 47 12.57 -7.08 -5.22
N ARG A 48 11.78 -8.14 -5.38
CA ARG A 48 10.77 -8.25 -6.45
C ARG A 48 9.72 -7.14 -6.36
N ALA A 49 9.17 -6.90 -5.18
CA ALA A 49 8.20 -5.82 -4.97
C ALA A 49 8.80 -4.45 -5.28
N GLN A 50 10.04 -4.20 -4.84
CA GLN A 50 10.75 -2.94 -5.11
C GLN A 50 11.06 -2.77 -6.61
N LEU A 51 11.55 -3.81 -7.29
CA LEU A 51 11.80 -3.76 -8.73
C LEU A 51 10.53 -3.38 -9.50
N ILE A 52 9.39 -3.99 -9.18
CA ILE A 52 8.11 -3.65 -9.81
C ILE A 52 7.73 -2.20 -9.48
N ALA A 53 7.84 -1.76 -8.23
CA ALA A 53 7.55 -0.38 -7.84
C ALA A 53 8.41 0.63 -8.60
N ASP A 54 9.71 0.37 -8.74
CA ASP A 54 10.65 1.24 -9.46
C ASP A 54 10.26 1.36 -10.94
N GLN A 55 9.97 0.23 -11.60
CA GLN A 55 9.55 0.24 -13.01
C GLN A 55 8.18 0.90 -13.21
N VAL A 56 7.24 0.72 -12.27
CA VAL A 56 5.95 1.44 -12.29
C VAL A 56 6.16 2.94 -12.12
N HIS A 57 7.03 3.36 -11.19
CA HIS A 57 7.34 4.78 -10.99
C HIS A 57 7.93 5.44 -12.24
N LEU A 58 8.81 4.73 -12.96
CA LEU A 58 9.48 5.24 -14.16
C LEU A 58 8.52 5.53 -15.33
N VAL A 59 7.41 4.80 -15.42
CA VAL A 59 6.45 4.94 -16.53
C VAL A 59 5.26 5.85 -16.19
N LEU A 60 5.06 6.17 -14.92
CA LEU A 60 3.99 7.08 -14.49
C LEU A 60 4.33 8.55 -14.77
N PRO A 61 3.31 9.41 -14.94
CA PRO A 61 3.51 10.85 -15.02
C PRO A 61 4.27 11.42 -13.81
N THR A 62 4.97 12.54 -14.03
CA THR A 62 5.73 13.21 -12.98
C THR A 62 4.83 14.02 -12.04
N SER A 63 3.71 14.54 -12.53
CA SER A 63 2.70 15.23 -11.72
C SER A 63 2.09 14.27 -10.69
N SER A 64 2.04 14.67 -9.42
CA SER A 64 1.46 13.85 -8.34
C SER A 64 -0.02 13.56 -8.61
N GLU A 65 -0.77 14.54 -9.09
CA GLU A 65 -2.20 14.40 -9.42
C GLU A 65 -2.42 13.30 -10.48
N GLU A 66 -1.71 13.39 -11.61
CA GLU A 66 -1.85 12.42 -12.70
C GLU A 66 -1.33 11.04 -12.29
N ARG A 67 -0.19 10.98 -11.59
CA ARG A 67 0.39 9.74 -11.07
C ARG A 67 -0.61 9.00 -10.17
N PHE A 68 -1.22 9.72 -9.22
CA PHE A 68 -2.19 9.15 -8.30
C PHE A 68 -3.48 8.73 -9.00
N ALA A 69 -3.98 9.54 -9.94
CA ALA A 69 -5.14 9.19 -10.75
C ALA A 69 -4.92 7.88 -11.54
N ASN A 70 -3.77 7.74 -12.20
CA ASN A 70 -3.41 6.52 -12.93
C ASN A 70 -3.29 5.30 -12.02
N LEU A 71 -2.65 5.45 -10.85
CA LEU A 71 -2.54 4.37 -9.86
C LEU A 71 -3.88 3.92 -9.29
N LEU A 72 -4.81 4.85 -9.07
CA LEU A 72 -6.17 4.54 -8.61
C LEU A 72 -7.00 3.87 -9.70
N ALA A 73 -6.84 4.30 -10.95
CA ALA A 73 -7.62 3.81 -12.09
C ALA A 73 -7.38 2.33 -12.42
N ILE A 74 -6.22 1.79 -12.04
CA ILE A 74 -5.89 0.36 -12.24
C ILE A 74 -6.32 -0.54 -11.08
N LEU A 75 -6.82 0.01 -9.97
CA LEU A 75 -7.24 -0.81 -8.83
C LEU A 75 -8.51 -1.60 -9.17
N HIS A 76 -8.56 -2.83 -8.65
CA HIS A 76 -9.77 -3.63 -8.72
C HIS A 76 -10.96 -2.91 -8.03
N PRO A 77 -12.22 -3.12 -8.45
CA PRO A 77 -13.41 -2.68 -7.70
C PRO A 77 -13.39 -3.07 -6.21
N GLU A 78 -14.12 -2.31 -5.36
CA GLU A 78 -14.28 -2.57 -3.90
C GLU A 78 -15.19 -3.79 -3.62
N GLU A 79 -15.01 -4.86 -4.37
CA GLU A 79 -15.83 -6.06 -4.32
C GLU A 79 -14.95 -7.31 -4.25
N GLY A 80 -15.35 -8.27 -3.42
CA GLY A 80 -14.65 -9.56 -3.29
C GLY A 80 -13.60 -9.61 -2.19
N ASN A 81 -12.73 -10.61 -2.28
CA ASN A 81 -11.71 -10.91 -1.26
C ASN A 81 -10.41 -10.15 -1.55
N VAL A 82 -9.97 -9.29 -0.63
CA VAL A 82 -8.73 -8.50 -0.76
C VAL A 82 -7.44 -9.33 -0.83
N VAL A 83 -7.51 -10.63 -0.50
CA VAL A 83 -6.38 -11.57 -0.56
C VAL A 83 -6.30 -12.30 -1.91
N ALA A 84 -7.32 -12.16 -2.77
CA ALA A 84 -7.30 -12.77 -4.10
C ALA A 84 -6.27 -12.10 -5.03
N ASP A 85 -5.87 -12.84 -6.06
CA ASP A 85 -4.93 -12.35 -7.06
C ASP A 85 -5.55 -11.25 -7.94
N SER A 86 -4.68 -10.42 -8.51
CA SER A 86 -5.05 -9.44 -9.53
C SER A 86 -5.51 -10.15 -10.80
N ASP A 87 -6.45 -9.56 -11.52
CA ASP A 87 -7.04 -10.15 -12.72
C ASP A 87 -7.40 -9.06 -13.75
N ALA A 88 -8.23 -9.40 -14.73
CA ALA A 88 -8.64 -8.48 -15.78
C ALA A 88 -9.49 -7.30 -15.29
N ASP A 89 -10.09 -7.38 -14.10
CA ASP A 89 -10.93 -6.32 -13.54
C ASP A 89 -10.13 -5.31 -12.70
N GLY A 90 -8.88 -5.64 -12.33
CA GLY A 90 -7.95 -4.68 -11.74
C GLY A 90 -6.95 -5.31 -10.77
N ILE A 91 -6.16 -4.42 -10.16
CA ILE A 91 -5.10 -4.77 -9.21
C ILE A 91 -5.64 -4.88 -7.78
N ARG A 92 -5.37 -6.03 -7.14
CA ARG A 92 -5.65 -6.34 -5.73
C ARG A 92 -4.62 -7.33 -5.16
N GLY A 93 -4.70 -7.59 -3.85
CA GLY A 93 -3.80 -8.53 -3.17
C GLY A 93 -2.35 -8.09 -3.23
N TRP A 94 -1.45 -8.99 -3.61
CA TRP A 94 -0.01 -8.72 -3.67
C TRP A 94 0.38 -7.68 -4.73
N GLY A 95 -0.42 -7.53 -5.79
CA GLY A 95 -0.21 -6.50 -6.81
C GLY A 95 -0.31 -5.08 -6.28
N VAL A 96 -1.01 -4.85 -5.17
CA VAL A 96 -1.15 -3.52 -4.55
C VAL A 96 0.13 -3.10 -3.83
N MET A 97 0.93 -4.05 -3.33
CA MET A 97 2.15 -3.74 -2.58
C MET A 97 3.11 -2.81 -3.35
N PRO A 98 3.54 -3.10 -4.58
CA PRO A 98 4.39 -2.19 -5.34
C PRO A 98 3.73 -0.84 -5.60
N LEU A 99 2.41 -0.79 -5.83
CA LEU A 99 1.70 0.47 -6.05
C LEU A 99 1.75 1.36 -4.80
N THR A 100 1.52 0.78 -3.62
CA THR A 100 1.62 1.52 -2.35
C THR A 100 3.06 1.98 -2.09
N MET A 101 4.07 1.19 -2.49
CA MET A 101 5.47 1.59 -2.39
C MET A 101 5.77 2.84 -3.22
N VAL A 102 5.25 2.93 -4.45
CA VAL A 102 5.37 4.15 -5.27
C VAL A 102 4.79 5.36 -4.55
N VAL A 103 3.59 5.25 -3.98
CA VAL A 103 2.93 6.36 -3.25
C VAL A 103 3.70 6.73 -1.99
N GLY A 104 4.17 5.76 -1.20
CA GLY A 104 4.96 6.03 0.01
C GLY A 104 6.30 6.69 -0.30
N GLN A 105 7.01 6.21 -1.31
CA GLN A 105 8.37 6.67 -1.64
C GLN A 105 8.39 8.00 -2.40
N HIS A 106 7.33 8.30 -3.17
CA HIS A 106 7.30 9.45 -4.08
C HIS A 106 6.12 10.40 -3.87
N GLY A 107 5.25 10.16 -2.88
CA GLY A 107 4.03 10.96 -2.66
C GLY A 107 4.15 12.08 -1.62
N ILE A 108 5.32 12.27 -0.99
CA ILE A 108 5.48 13.25 0.10
C ILE A 108 5.18 14.70 -0.35
N GLU A 109 5.44 15.01 -1.62
CA GLU A 109 5.18 16.34 -2.20
C GLU A 109 3.69 16.73 -2.20
N ASP A 110 2.80 15.75 -2.29
CA ASP A 110 1.35 15.92 -2.19
C ASP A 110 0.80 15.02 -1.07
N PHE A 111 1.19 15.39 0.16
CA PHE A 111 1.04 14.58 1.37
C PHE A 111 -0.40 14.09 1.64
N ASP A 112 -1.39 14.99 1.54
CA ASP A 112 -2.78 14.66 1.87
C ASP A 112 -3.38 13.76 0.80
N ALA A 113 -3.10 14.03 -0.48
CA ALA A 113 -3.53 13.17 -1.57
C ALA A 113 -2.87 11.79 -1.51
N ALA A 114 -1.57 11.73 -1.15
CA ALA A 114 -0.88 10.45 -0.96
C ALA A 114 -1.55 9.60 0.14
N LEU A 115 -1.94 10.21 1.26
CA LEU A 115 -2.69 9.51 2.32
C LEU A 115 -4.06 9.03 1.83
N ASP A 116 -4.78 9.83 1.06
CA ASP A 116 -6.07 9.40 0.49
C ASP A 116 -5.90 8.24 -0.50
N VAL A 117 -4.89 8.29 -1.37
CA VAL A 117 -4.58 7.19 -2.29
C VAL A 117 -4.25 5.91 -1.52
N LEU A 118 -3.42 6.00 -0.48
CA LEU A 118 -3.10 4.84 0.38
C LEU A 118 -4.35 4.31 1.10
N LYS A 119 -5.28 5.19 1.49
CA LYS A 119 -6.59 4.79 2.03
C LYS A 119 -7.42 4.03 0.99
N GLN A 120 -7.41 4.41 -0.29
CA GLN A 120 -8.13 3.66 -1.32
C GLN A 120 -7.46 2.32 -1.64
N MET A 121 -6.13 2.29 -1.73
CA MET A 121 -5.35 1.07 -1.99
C MET A 121 -5.51 0.03 -0.90
N THR A 122 -5.57 0.44 0.38
CA THR A 122 -5.69 -0.52 1.49
C THR A 122 -6.99 -1.32 1.44
N LYS A 123 -8.02 -0.84 0.74
CA LYS A 123 -9.27 -1.58 0.56
C LYS A 123 -9.15 -2.76 -0.42
N ARG A 124 -8.03 -2.89 -1.14
CA ARG A 124 -7.73 -4.01 -2.04
C ARG A 124 -6.61 -4.90 -1.53
N SER A 125 -5.95 -4.53 -0.43
CA SER A 125 -4.83 -5.25 0.19
C SER A 125 -4.44 -4.58 1.52
N SER A 126 -3.23 -4.03 1.63
CA SER A 126 -2.75 -3.27 2.78
C SER A 126 -1.79 -2.16 2.36
N SER A 127 -1.94 -0.98 2.98
CA SER A 127 -1.00 0.16 2.85
C SER A 127 -0.12 0.35 4.09
N GLU A 128 -0.06 -0.65 4.99
CA GLU A 128 0.55 -0.54 6.33
C GLU A 128 2.03 -0.16 6.33
N VAL A 129 2.77 -0.53 5.28
CA VAL A 129 4.19 -0.17 5.14
C VAL A 129 4.33 1.22 4.53
N ALA A 130 3.58 1.51 3.47
CA ALA A 130 3.69 2.74 2.70
C ALA A 130 3.28 3.99 3.49
N VAL A 131 2.24 3.89 4.33
CA VAL A 131 1.78 5.02 5.16
C VAL A 131 2.88 5.53 6.11
N ARG A 132 3.88 4.70 6.40
CA ARG A 132 4.97 5.00 7.32
C ARG A 132 5.96 6.02 6.77
N TYR A 133 6.08 6.15 5.45
CA TYR A 133 6.85 7.23 4.85
C TYR A 133 6.25 8.60 5.22
N LEU A 134 4.92 8.72 5.18
CA LEU A 134 4.19 9.93 5.53
C LEU A 134 4.20 10.17 7.05
N LEU A 135 4.02 9.12 7.86
CA LEU A 135 4.15 9.22 9.32
C LEU A 135 5.56 9.65 9.76
N LEU A 136 6.62 9.22 9.06
CA LEU A 136 7.98 9.66 9.36
C LEU A 136 8.27 11.08 8.89
N ALA A 137 7.63 11.52 7.80
CA ALA A 137 7.78 12.88 7.28
C ALA A 137 7.06 13.92 8.14
N ASP A 138 5.81 13.67 8.53
CA ASP A 138 4.99 14.56 9.36
C ASP A 138 3.97 13.75 10.19
N GLN A 139 4.44 13.21 11.33
CA GLN A 139 3.62 12.35 12.20
C GLN A 139 2.34 13.06 12.70
N PRO A 140 2.38 14.30 13.23
CA PRO A 140 1.16 14.97 13.71
C PRO A 140 0.12 15.14 12.60
N ARG A 141 0.52 15.54 11.39
CA ARG A 141 -0.40 15.70 10.24
C ARG A 141 -0.99 14.36 9.81
N ALA A 142 -0.17 13.33 9.65
CA ALA A 142 -0.64 12.00 9.28
C ALA A 142 -1.63 11.44 10.32
N LEU A 143 -1.31 11.53 11.61
CA LEU A 143 -2.20 11.07 12.68
C LEU A 143 -3.52 11.84 12.74
N ALA A 144 -3.51 13.15 12.44
CA ALA A 144 -4.74 13.93 12.36
C ALA A 144 -5.68 13.41 11.26
N ILE A 145 -5.14 13.16 10.06
CA ILE A 145 -5.91 12.64 8.92
C ILE A 145 -6.38 11.20 9.20
N MET A 146 -5.48 10.32 9.65
CA MET A 146 -5.81 8.93 9.99
C MET A 146 -6.78 8.85 11.18
N GLY A 147 -6.83 9.86 12.04
CA GLY A 147 -7.80 9.96 13.13
C GLY A 147 -9.25 10.03 12.65
N GLU A 148 -9.50 10.56 11.46
CA GLU A 148 -10.85 10.57 10.86
C GLU A 148 -11.27 9.17 10.39
N TRP A 149 -10.30 8.31 10.09
CA TRP A 149 -10.52 6.99 9.52
C TRP A 149 -10.99 5.95 10.54
N ILE A 150 -10.93 6.24 11.85
CA ILE A 150 -11.40 5.33 12.89
C ILE A 150 -12.91 5.02 12.78
N ARG A 151 -13.67 5.85 12.06
CA ARG A 151 -15.11 5.66 11.79
C ARG A 151 -15.40 5.29 10.34
N ASP A 152 -14.37 4.97 9.55
CA ASP A 152 -14.56 4.61 8.15
C ASP A 152 -15.39 3.31 8.05
N PRO A 153 -16.34 3.22 7.11
CA PRO A 153 -17.13 2.01 6.93
C PRO A 153 -16.27 0.79 6.58
N SER A 154 -15.11 0.98 5.94
CA SER A 154 -14.20 -0.11 5.59
C SER A 154 -13.37 -0.55 6.78
N GLU A 155 -13.46 -1.83 7.14
CA GLU A 155 -12.61 -2.44 8.16
C GLU A 155 -11.12 -2.40 7.80
N HIS A 156 -10.77 -2.44 6.51
CA HIS A 156 -9.39 -2.33 6.04
C HIS A 156 -8.79 -0.96 6.32
N VAL A 157 -9.59 0.10 6.16
CA VAL A 157 -9.20 1.47 6.48
C VAL A 157 -9.06 1.64 7.99
N ARG A 158 -10.02 1.15 8.80
CA ARG A 158 -9.91 1.19 10.27
C ARG A 158 -8.71 0.39 10.77
N ARG A 159 -8.46 -0.80 10.22
CA ARG A 159 -7.29 -1.62 10.54
C ARG A 159 -5.99 -0.90 10.16
N LEU A 160 -5.93 -0.19 9.03
CA LEU A 160 -4.74 0.59 8.63
C LEU A 160 -4.38 1.64 9.68
N VAL A 161 -5.36 2.26 10.35
CA VAL A 161 -5.08 3.21 11.45
C VAL A 161 -4.28 2.53 12.55
N SER A 162 -4.73 1.37 13.03
CA SER A 162 -4.02 0.59 14.06
C SER A 162 -2.68 0.04 13.54
N GLU A 163 -2.68 -0.66 12.41
CA GLU A 163 -1.50 -1.39 11.93
C GLU A 163 -0.39 -0.46 11.42
N GLY A 164 -0.77 0.54 10.61
CA GLY A 164 0.17 1.48 10.00
C GLY A 164 0.91 2.33 11.02
N THR A 165 0.26 2.61 12.16
CA THR A 165 0.85 3.36 13.28
C THR A 165 1.58 2.49 14.30
N ARG A 166 1.67 1.16 14.11
CA ARG A 166 2.42 0.28 15.03
C ARG A 166 3.88 0.76 15.16
N PRO A 167 4.40 0.97 16.39
CA PRO A 167 5.77 1.43 16.58
C PRO A 167 6.79 0.47 15.95
N ARG A 168 6.54 -0.85 16.06
CA ARG A 168 7.43 -1.94 15.62
C ARG A 168 6.73 -2.91 14.66
N LEU A 169 6.26 -2.41 13.53
CA LEU A 169 5.65 -3.25 12.50
C LEU A 169 6.70 -4.21 11.88
N PRO A 170 6.44 -5.54 11.84
CA PRO A 170 7.33 -6.47 11.15
C PRO A 170 7.55 -6.09 9.69
N TRP A 171 8.75 -6.34 9.19
CA TRP A 171 9.15 -6.10 7.80
C TRP A 171 9.16 -4.64 7.33
N ALA A 172 8.78 -3.66 8.17
CA ALA A 172 8.76 -2.25 7.84
C ALA A 172 9.78 -1.44 8.67
N MET A 173 10.05 -0.20 8.24
CA MET A 173 10.77 0.80 9.04
C MET A 173 10.05 1.02 10.38
N GLN A 174 10.77 1.18 11.49
CA GLN A 174 10.14 1.51 12.78
C GLN A 174 9.64 2.98 12.80
N LEU A 175 8.77 3.32 13.75
CA LEU A 175 8.36 4.71 14.02
C LEU A 175 8.97 5.14 15.36
N PRO A 176 10.21 5.70 15.38
CA PRO A 176 10.94 5.95 16.61
C PRO A 176 10.22 6.91 17.56
N GLN A 177 9.48 7.88 17.02
CA GLN A 177 8.70 8.83 17.80
C GLN A 177 7.58 8.13 18.58
N LEU A 178 6.87 7.17 17.98
CA LEU A 178 5.84 6.37 18.66
C LEU A 178 6.42 5.27 19.56
N ILE A 179 7.67 4.86 19.35
CA ILE A 179 8.39 4.01 20.30
C ILE A 179 8.73 4.81 21.57
N ALA A 180 9.17 6.06 21.40
CA ALA A 180 9.55 6.92 22.51
C ALA A 180 8.34 7.42 23.30
N ASP A 181 7.26 7.81 22.61
CA ASP A 181 6.01 8.25 23.20
C ASP A 181 4.81 7.69 22.43
N PRO A 182 4.11 6.67 22.97
CA PRO A 182 2.92 6.12 22.32
C PRO A 182 1.66 6.98 22.55
N SER A 183 1.71 8.02 23.38
CA SER A 183 0.54 8.85 23.71
C SER A 183 -0.26 9.35 22.50
N PRO A 184 0.35 9.73 21.36
CA PRO A 184 -0.38 10.19 20.18
C PRO A 184 -1.32 9.14 19.55
N VAL A 185 -1.02 7.84 19.71
CA VAL A 185 -1.83 6.77 19.11
C VAL A 185 -2.82 6.14 20.08
N LEU A 186 -2.68 6.36 21.39
CA LEU A 186 -3.59 5.79 22.40
C LEU A 186 -5.07 6.12 22.12
N PRO A 187 -5.46 7.37 21.79
CA PRO A 187 -6.87 7.67 21.48
C PRO A 187 -7.40 6.89 20.27
N LEU A 188 -6.55 6.62 19.27
CA LEU A 188 -6.90 5.84 18.08
C LEU A 188 -7.14 4.38 18.46
N LEU A 189 -6.26 3.80 19.27
CA LEU A 189 -6.38 2.42 19.73
C LEU A 189 -7.58 2.22 20.67
N GLU A 190 -7.84 3.19 21.56
CA GLU A 190 -9.02 3.15 22.43
C GLU A 190 -10.32 3.17 21.64
N ALA A 191 -10.40 3.95 20.57
CA ALA A 191 -11.56 4.00 19.69
C ALA A 191 -11.78 2.68 18.92
N LEU A 192 -10.71 1.96 18.59
CA LEU A 192 -10.74 0.74 17.78
C LEU A 192 -10.72 -0.56 18.61
N ARG A 193 -10.49 -0.48 19.93
CA ARG A 193 -10.35 -1.67 20.80
C ARG A 193 -11.58 -2.58 20.76
N ASP A 194 -12.76 -1.97 20.66
CA ASP A 194 -14.06 -2.64 20.68
C ASP A 194 -14.72 -2.65 19.28
N ASP A 195 -13.91 -2.55 18.20
CA ASP A 195 -14.38 -2.59 16.81
C ASP A 195 -15.19 -3.87 16.54
N PRO A 196 -16.29 -3.83 15.76
CA PRO A 196 -17.08 -5.02 15.45
C PRO A 196 -16.26 -6.11 14.74
N GLU A 197 -15.22 -5.74 13.98
CA GLU A 197 -14.45 -6.69 13.20
C GLU A 197 -13.24 -7.25 13.96
N GLU A 198 -13.14 -8.57 14.00
CA GLU A 198 -12.01 -9.26 14.67
C GLU A 198 -10.68 -8.89 14.02
N TYR A 199 -10.68 -8.69 12.69
CA TYR A 199 -9.51 -8.26 11.94
C TYR A 199 -8.91 -6.96 12.47
N VAL A 200 -9.74 -5.98 12.81
CA VAL A 200 -9.33 -4.70 13.42
C VAL A 200 -8.86 -4.92 14.86
N ARG A 201 -9.64 -5.63 15.69
CA ARG A 201 -9.29 -5.88 17.10
C ARG A 201 -7.95 -6.61 17.26
N ARG A 202 -7.65 -7.57 16.37
CA ARG A 202 -6.35 -8.27 16.35
C ARG A 202 -5.19 -7.33 16.05
N SER A 203 -5.38 -6.37 15.15
CA SER A 203 -4.38 -5.34 14.89
C SER A 203 -4.12 -4.48 16.12
N VAL A 204 -5.17 -4.07 16.84
CA VAL A 204 -5.05 -3.29 18.08
C VAL A 204 -4.28 -4.08 19.14
N ALA A 205 -4.62 -5.35 19.34
CA ALA A 205 -3.90 -6.23 20.26
C ALA A 205 -2.41 -6.36 19.90
N ASN A 206 -2.11 -6.54 18.61
CA ASN A 206 -0.74 -6.61 18.11
C ASN A 206 0.01 -5.27 18.23
N HIS A 207 -0.69 -4.14 18.19
CA HIS A 207 -0.11 -2.83 18.42
C HIS A 207 0.33 -2.67 19.88
N LEU A 208 -0.51 -3.12 20.81
CA LEU A 208 -0.26 -3.03 22.26
C LEU A 208 0.79 -4.01 22.78
N ASN A 209 1.08 -5.09 22.04
CA ASN A 209 2.07 -6.11 22.39
C ASN A 209 3.50 -5.74 21.96
#